data_AF-A0A2T0MDP0-F1
#
_entry.id   AF-A0A2T0MDP0-F1
#
_cell.length_a   1.000
_cell.length_b   1.000
_cell.length_c   1.000
_cell.angle_alpha   90.00
_cell.angle_beta   90.00
_cell.angle_gamma   90.00
#
_symmetry.space_group_name_H-M   'P 1'
#
loop_
_entity.id
_entity.type
_entity.pdbx_description
1 polymer ?
#
loop_
_entity_poly.entity_id
_entity_poly.type
_entity_poly.pdbx_seq_one_letter_code
_entity_poly.pdbx_strand_id
1 'polypeptide(L)' 'MLHYYRWRLSLADGERRYDRYEELLAARPVVTVPTIALDGGRDPFTDPPAGRF' A
#
# COMPACT_ATOMS: atom_id res chain seq x y z
N MET A 1 -18.83 0.79 3.91
CA MET A 1 -18.19 1.33 2.68
C MET A 1 -17.30 2.56 2.92
N LEU A 2 -17.61 3.46 3.87
CA LEU A 2 -16.81 4.70 4.10
C LEU A 2 -15.52 4.53 4.93
N HIS A 3 -15.40 3.46 5.72
CA HIS A 3 -14.31 3.31 6.70
C HIS A 3 -12.92 3.16 6.07
N TYR A 4 -12.79 2.39 4.98
CA TYR A 4 -11.51 2.17 4.28
C TYR A 4 -10.90 3.46 3.71
N TYR A 5 -11.72 4.29 3.06
CA TYR A 5 -11.26 5.57 2.51
C TYR A 5 -10.87 6.57 3.58
N ARG A 6 -11.61 6.62 4.69
CA ARG A 6 -11.26 7.48 5.83
C ARG A 6 -9.96 7.05 6.47
N TRP A 7 -9.77 5.75 6.68
CA TRP A 7 -8.55 5.22 7.26
C TRP A 7 -7.33 5.50 6.37
N ARG A 8 -7.40 5.26 5.06
CA ARG A 8 -6.30 5.56 4.11
C ARG A 8 -5.96 7.05 4.05
N LEU A 9 -6.93 7.93 4.33
CA LEU A 9 -6.74 9.38 4.42
C LEU A 9 -6.43 9.87 5.85
N SER A 10 -6.22 8.95 6.80
CA SER A 10 -5.99 9.27 8.23
C SER A 10 -7.13 10.07 8.88
N LEU A 11 -8.35 9.99 8.34
CA LEU A 11 -9.57 10.66 8.82
C LEU A 11 -10.39 9.82 9.81
N ALA A 12 -9.94 8.60 10.09
CA ALA A 12 -10.51 7.75 11.13
C ALA A 12 -9.36 6.99 11.79
N ASP A 13 -9.43 6.85 13.11
CA ASP A 13 -8.50 6.00 13.84
C ASP A 13 -8.59 4.56 13.35
N GLY A 14 -7.43 3.95 13.14
CA GLY A 14 -7.33 2.52 12.92
C GLY A 14 -7.79 1.75 14.16
N GLU A 15 -8.08 0.46 14.00
CA GLU A 15 -8.36 -0.37 15.16
C GLU A 15 -7.04 -0.71 15.87
N ARG A 16 -6.95 -0.43 17.18
CA ARG A 16 -5.73 -0.65 18.00
C ARG A 16 -5.07 -2.04 17.88
N ARG A 17 -5.83 -3.05 17.48
CA ARG A 17 -5.32 -4.41 17.24
C ARG A 17 -4.36 -4.48 16.04
N TYR A 18 -4.37 -3.50 15.15
CA TYR A 18 -3.57 -3.44 13.94
C TYR A 18 -2.37 -2.50 14.01
N ASP A 19 -2.23 -1.68 15.06
CA ASP A 19 -1.14 -0.69 15.22
C ASP A 19 0.26 -1.30 14.96
N ARG A 20 0.53 -2.50 15.50
CA ARG A 20 1.78 -3.22 15.25
C ARG A 20 2.04 -3.49 13.77
N TYR A 21 1.01 -3.86 13.03
CA TYR A 21 1.14 -4.14 11.60
C TYR A 21 1.27 -2.85 10.80
N GLU A 22 0.58 -1.78 11.20
CA GLU A 22 0.73 -0.45 10.62
C GLU A 22 2.16 0.08 10.77
N GLU A 23 2.77 -0.07 11.96
CA GLU A 23 4.18 0.29 12.20
C GLU A 23 5.14 -0.51 11.29
N LEU A 24 4.89 -1.81 11.13
CA LEU A 24 5.70 -2.67 10.24
C LEU A 24 5.53 -2.29 8.77
N LEU A 25 4.31 -2.01 8.32
CA LEU A 25 4.02 -1.62 6.93
C LEU A 25 4.52 -0.21 6.60
N ALA A 26 4.49 0.71 7.57
CA ALA A 26 5.03 2.06 7.44
C ALA A 26 6.53 2.07 7.12
N ALA A 27 7.27 1.05 7.56
CA ALA A 27 8.68 0.86 7.23
C ALA A 27 8.94 0.41 5.77
N ARG A 28 7.88 0.17 4.98
CA ARG A 28 7.93 -0.28 3.58
C ARG A 28 8.83 -1.53 3.40
N PRO A 29 8.53 -2.64 4.10
CA PRO A 29 9.35 -3.83 4.07
C PRO A 29 9.42 -4.43 2.67
N VAL A 30 10.57 -4.99 2.32
CA VAL A 30 10.78 -5.65 1.03
C VAL A 30 10.05 -7.00 1.02
N VAL A 31 9.34 -7.28 -0.07
CA VAL A 31 8.74 -8.60 -0.33
C VAL A 31 9.85 -9.53 -0.80
N THR A 32 10.26 -10.48 0.04
CA THR A 32 11.41 -11.38 -0.21
C THR A 32 11.04 -12.63 -1.01
N VAL A 33 9.76 -12.93 -1.15
CA VAL A 33 9.30 -14.09 -1.94
C VAL A 33 9.38 -13.79 -3.44
N PRO A 34 9.65 -14.79 -4.29
CA PRO A 34 9.62 -14.61 -5.74
C PRO A 34 8.27 -14.03 -6.19
N THR A 35 8.30 -12.82 -6.75
CA THR A 35 7.11 -12.03 -7.06
C THR A 35 7.12 -11.60 -8.52
N ILE A 36 6.01 -11.83 -9.23
CA ILE A 36 5.77 -11.28 -10.58
C ILE A 36 4.79 -10.13 -10.42
N ALA A 37 5.22 -8.90 -10.77
CA ALA A 37 4.34 -7.74 -10.85
C ALA A 37 3.78 -7.61 -12.28
N LEU A 38 2.48 -7.37 -12.40
CA LEU A 38 1.80 -7.16 -13.68
C LEU A 38 1.20 -5.75 -13.69
N ASP A 39 1.45 -5.02 -14.77
CA ASP A 39 0.93 -3.66 -14.99
C ASP A 39 0.24 -3.59 -16.35
N GLY A 40 -0.91 -2.93 -16.40
CA GLY A 40 -1.68 -2.78 -17.62
C GLY A 40 -1.12 -1.65 -18.45
N GLY A 41 -0.53 -1.91 -19.62
CA GLY A 41 0.12 -0.87 -20.44
C GLY A 41 -0.77 0.27 -20.96
N ARG A 42 -2.07 0.30 -20.60
CA ARG A 42 -3.02 1.39 -20.86
C ARG A 42 -3.83 1.77 -19.62
N ASP A 43 -3.44 1.32 -18.43
CA ASP A 43 -4.11 1.70 -17.20
C ASP A 43 -3.78 3.18 -16.90
N PRO A 44 -4.78 4.08 -16.87
CA PRO A 44 -4.56 5.50 -16.62
C PRO A 44 -4.16 5.80 -15.17
N PHE A 45 -4.19 4.80 -14.27
CA PHE A 45 -3.77 4.91 -12.87
C PHE A 45 -2.40 4.30 -12.58
N THR A 46 -1.69 3.83 -13.61
CA THR A 46 -0.31 3.39 -13.49
C THR A 46 0.57 4.56 -13.05
N ASP A 47 1.25 4.39 -11.91
CA ASP A 47 2.31 5.31 -11.49
C ASP A 47 3.39 5.37 -12.59
N PRO A 48 3.99 6.54 -12.88
CA PRO A 48 5.13 6.60 -13.79
C PRO A 48 6.18 5.58 -13.35
N PRO A 49 6.80 4.83 -14.28
CA PRO A 49 7.67 3.71 -13.94
C PRO A 49 8.69 4.17 -12.91
N ALA A 50 8.59 3.62 -11.70
CA ALA A 50 9.51 3.91 -10.61
C ALA A 50 10.92 3.59 -11.12
N GLY A 51 11.75 4.63 -11.20
CA GLY A 51 13.11 4.49 -11.66
C GLY A 51 13.84 3.39 -10.90
N ARG A 52 14.28 2.38 -11.66
CA ARG A 52 15.53 1.60 -11.55
C ARG A 52 15.92 1.09 -10.16
N PHE A 53 15.98 -0.24 -10.05
CA PHE A 53 16.70 -1.00 -9.03
C PHE A 53 18.09 -0.43 -8.71
#